data_AF-W2SBR9-F1
#
_entry.id   AF-W2SBR9-F1
#
_cell.length_a   1.000
_cell.length_b   1.000
_cell.length_c   1.000
_cell.angle_alpha   90.00
_cell.angle_beta   90.00
_cell.angle_gamma   90.00
#
_symmetry.space_group_name_H-M   'P 1'
#
loop_
_entity.id
_entity.type
_entity.pdbx_description
1 polymer ?
#
loop_
_entity_poly.entity_id
_entity_poly.type
_entity_poly.pdbx_seq_one_letter_code
_entity_poly.pdbx_strand_id
1 'polypeptide(L)'
;MFSSGTTGTPKGTVHLQGRLILNGAKEHIFHNNFGSQDIHFHYSGTGWTLWNISLGAMFAQTAMLPYDGSPFYPSPSELLQGVFA
;
A
#
# COMPACT_ATOMS: atom_id res chain seq x y z
N MET A 1 7.64 7.01 10.31
CA MET A 1 6.25 6.59 10.57
C MET A 1 6.05 6.43 12.06
N PHE A 2 4.83 6.61 12.57
CA PHE A 2 4.55 6.43 14.00
C PHE A 2 3.83 5.10 14.25
N SER A 3 4.20 4.40 15.33
CA SER A 3 3.42 3.26 15.79
C SER A 3 2.13 3.74 16.47
N SER A 4 1.08 2.91 16.44
CA SER A 4 -0.20 3.24 17.08
C SER A 4 -0.08 3.39 18.59
N GLY A 5 0.84 2.65 19.22
CA GLY A 5 1.25 2.79 20.62
C GLY A 5 0.11 2.67 21.63
N THR A 6 0.08 1.61 22.43
CA THR A 6 -0.93 1.48 23.51
C THR A 6 -0.56 2.25 24.78
N THR A 7 0.69 2.69 24.90
CA THR A 7 1.23 3.37 26.08
C THR A 7 2.22 4.47 25.68
N GLY A 8 2.14 5.62 26.37
CA GLY A 8 3.01 6.76 26.16
C GLY A 8 2.79 7.46 24.81
N THR A 9 3.72 8.35 24.46
CA THR A 9 3.71 9.09 23.19
C THR A 9 4.01 8.16 22.00
N PRO A 10 3.41 8.37 20.82
CA PRO A 10 3.67 7.57 19.62
C PRO A 10 5.17 7.46 19.30
N LYS A 11 5.63 6.24 18.97
CA LYS A 11 7.05 5.98 18.70
C LYS A 11 7.34 6.18 17.22
N GLY A 12 8.30 7.04 16.91
CA GLY A 12 8.76 7.27 15.54
C GLY A 12 9.69 6.17 15.05
N THR A 13 9.20 5.28 14.19
CA THR A 13 10.00 4.28 13.49
C THR A 13 10.59 4.88 12.20
N VAL A 14 11.91 4.79 12.07
CA VAL A 14 12.69 5.31 10.94
C VAL A 14 13.07 4.18 9.99
N HIS A 15 12.91 4.41 8.69
CA HIS A 15 13.29 3.46 7.65
C HIS A 15 14.44 4.04 6.81
N LEU A 16 15.34 3.16 6.34
CA LEU A 16 16.43 3.51 5.44
C LEU A 16 15.99 3.31 3.99
N GLN A 17 16.32 4.27 3.11
CA GLN A 17 15.93 4.26 1.70
C GLN A 17 16.28 2.94 0.98
N GLY A 18 17.54 2.50 1.06
CA GLY A 18 17.98 1.29 0.36
C GLY A 18 17.28 0.02 0.86
N ARG A 19 17.00 -0.08 2.17
CA ARG A 19 16.28 -1.23 2.75
C ARG A 19 14.81 -1.23 2.34
N LEU A 20 14.19 -0.05 2.29
CA LEU A 20 12.80 0.11 1.86
C LEU A 20 12.64 -0.34 0.40
N ILE A 21 13.53 0.11 -0.49
CA ILE A 21 13.49 -0.25 -1.91
C ILE A 21 13.70 -1.76 -2.10
N LEU A 22 14.77 -2.32 -1.51
CA LEU A 22 15.09 -3.73 -1.66
C LEU A 22 13.98 -4.64 -1.11
N ASN A 23 13.45 -4.32 0.07
CA ASN A 23 12.37 -5.09 0.65
C ASN A 23 11.07 -4.96 -0.14
N GLY A 24 10.73 -3.75 -0.60
CA GLY A 24 9.56 -3.49 -1.43
C GLY A 24 9.61 -4.29 -2.74
N ALA A 25 10.74 -4.25 -3.46
CA ALA A 25 10.94 -5.04 -4.67
C ALA A 25 10.83 -6.55 -4.40
N LYS A 26 11.47 -7.06 -3.34
CA LYS A 26 11.40 -8.47 -2.95
C LYS A 26 9.95 -8.91 -2.68
N GLU A 27 9.20 -8.15 -1.89
CA GLU A 27 7.80 -8.48 -1.57
C GLU A 27 6.92 -8.44 -2.82
N HIS A 28 7.03 -7.40 -3.64
CA HIS A 28 6.11 -7.22 -4.76
C HIS A 28 6.44 -8.14 -5.94
N ILE A 29 7.71 -8.33 -6.27
CA ILE A 29 8.13 -9.22 -7.38
C ILE A 29 7.99 -10.68 -6.98
N PHE A 30 8.49 -11.10 -5.81
CA PHE A 30 8.56 -12.52 -5.48
C PHE A 30 7.39 -13.04 -4.65
N HIS A 31 6.90 -12.26 -3.68
CA HIS A 31 5.82 -12.75 -2.80
C HIS A 31 4.44 -12.53 -3.42
N ASN A 32 4.27 -11.42 -4.14
CA ASN A 32 3.00 -11.08 -4.78
C ASN A 32 2.96 -11.40 -6.28
N ASN A 33 4.11 -11.76 -6.87
CA ASN A 33 4.24 -12.06 -8.30
C ASN A 33 3.75 -10.92 -9.20
N PHE A 34 4.03 -9.67 -8.82
CA PHE A 34 3.69 -8.51 -9.63
C PHE A 34 4.71 -8.25 -10.73
N GLY A 35 4.21 -7.77 -11.86
CA GLY A 35 4.99 -7.22 -12.97
C GLY A 35 4.31 -6.02 -13.62
N SER A 36 4.76 -5.68 -14.82
CA SER A 36 4.35 -4.46 -15.55
C SER A 36 2.92 -4.46 -16.09
N GLN A 37 2.28 -5.63 -16.12
CA GLN A 37 0.90 -5.79 -16.61
C GLN A 37 -0.13 -5.80 -15.46
N ASP A 38 0.35 -5.79 -14.22
CA ASP A 38 -0.51 -5.85 -13.05
C ASP A 38 -0.85 -4.45 -12.54
N ILE A 39 -1.92 -4.39 -11.74
CA ILE A 39 -2.35 -3.21 -11.00
C ILE A 39 -2.39 -3.59 -9.52
N HIS A 40 -1.61 -2.89 -8.70
CA HIS A 40 -1.66 -3.03 -7.26
C HIS A 40 -2.75 -2.12 -6.69
N PHE A 41 -3.80 -2.76 -6.14
CA PHE A 41 -4.81 -2.10 -5.32
C PHE A 41 -4.76 -2.62 -3.89
N HIS A 42 -4.66 -1.69 -2.93
CA HIS A 42 -4.82 -1.99 -1.50
C HIS A 42 -5.59 -0.85 -0.85
N TYR A 43 -6.77 -1.14 -0.30
CA TYR A 43 -7.54 -0.13 0.42
C TYR A 43 -6.83 0.26 1.72
N SER A 44 -6.21 1.43 1.75
CA SER A 44 -5.49 1.94 2.91
C SER A 44 -5.39 3.46 2.89
N GLY A 45 -5.54 4.09 4.05
CA GLY A 45 -5.26 5.52 4.21
C GLY A 45 -3.76 5.82 4.25
N THR A 46 -3.37 7.01 3.82
CA THR A 46 -1.95 7.46 3.73
C THR A 46 -1.21 7.45 5.07
N GLY A 47 -1.94 7.52 6.19
CA GLY A 47 -1.38 7.46 7.55
C GLY A 47 -0.93 6.08 7.99
N TRP A 48 -1.30 5.01 7.28
CA TRP A 48 -0.96 3.63 7.66
C TRP A 48 0.35 3.17 7.04
N THR A 49 1.02 2.24 7.73
CA THR A 49 2.18 1.51 7.18
C THR A 49 1.90 0.87 5.84
N LEU A 50 0.67 0.38 5.67
CA LEU A 50 0.25 -0.34 4.48
C LEU A 50 0.30 0.51 3.22
N TRP A 51 -0.07 1.80 3.30
CA TRP A 51 0.11 2.73 2.19
C TRP A 51 1.59 2.88 1.79
N ASN A 52 2.50 2.90 2.76
CA ASN A 52 3.94 2.96 2.50
C ASN A 52 4.47 1.65 1.89
N ILE A 53 3.93 0.50 2.31
CA ILE A 53 4.23 -0.80 1.70
C ILE A 53 3.77 -0.81 0.25
N SER A 54 2.61 -0.25 -0.06
CA SER A 54 2.06 -0.24 -1.43
C SER A 54 2.90 0.50 -2.45
N LEU A 55 3.73 1.47 -2.02
CA LEU A 55 4.74 2.10 -2.88
C LEU A 55 5.73 1.08 -3.47
N GLY A 56 5.91 -0.07 -2.81
CA GLY A 56 6.74 -1.15 -3.29
C GLY A 56 6.33 -1.71 -4.65
N ALA A 57 5.05 -1.58 -5.03
CA ALA A 57 4.56 -1.97 -6.36
C ALA A 57 5.26 -1.21 -7.48
N MET A 58 5.62 0.07 -7.26
CA MET A 58 6.35 0.86 -8.25
C MET A 58 7.76 0.32 -8.49
N PHE A 59 8.37 -0.31 -7.48
CA PHE A 59 9.67 -0.99 -7.63
C PHE A 59 9.57 -2.31 -8.42
N ALA A 60 8.36 -2.87 -8.55
CA ALA A 60 8.05 -4.01 -9.42
C ALA A 60 7.53 -3.58 -10.81
N GLN A 61 7.60 -2.28 -11.15
CA GLN A 61 7.05 -1.69 -12.37
C GLN A 61 5.52 -1.84 -12.51
N THR A 62 4.83 -2.04 -11.40
CA THR A 62 3.39 -2.26 -11.33
C THR A 62 2.68 -0.93 -11.09
N ALA A 63 1.57 -0.70 -11.81
CA ALA A 63 0.75 0.47 -11.58
C ALA A 63 0.08 0.39 -10.20
N MET A 64 -0.05 1.53 -9.50
CA MET A 64 -0.73 1.60 -8.22
C MET A 64 -2.06 2.33 -8.39
N LEU A 65 -3.15 1.76 -7.87
CA LEU A 65 -4.48 2.38 -7.85
C LEU A 65 -4.76 2.96 -6.45
N PRO A 66 -4.55 4.27 -6.21
CA PRO A 66 -4.99 4.92 -5.00
C PRO A 66 -6.51 5.13 -5.02
N TYR A 67 -7.14 5.00 -3.87
CA TYR A 67 -8.56 5.28 -3.68
C TYR A 67 -8.75 6.20 -2.46
N ASP A 68 -9.44 7.32 -2.69
CA ASP A 68 -9.79 8.29 -1.66
C ASP A 68 -11.30 8.28 -1.42
N GLY A 69 -11.73 7.65 -0.34
CA GLY A 69 -13.14 7.50 -0.02
C GLY A 69 -13.40 6.37 0.97
N SER A 70 -14.65 6.27 1.41
CA SER A 70 -15.13 5.11 2.17
C SER A 70 -15.46 3.97 1.22
N PRO A 71 -15.03 2.73 1.49
CA PRO A 71 -15.32 1.57 0.64
C PRO A 71 -16.80 1.20 0.70
N PHE A 72 -17.58 1.84 1.57
CA PHE A 72 -19.01 1.67 1.73
C PHE A 72 -19.83 2.82 1.13
N TYR A 73 -19.19 3.85 0.56
CA TYR A 73 -19.89 5.01 -0.01
C TYR A 73 -19.72 5.09 -1.54
N PRO A 74 -20.82 5.29 -2.30
CA PRO A 74 -22.23 5.27 -1.87
C PRO A 74 -22.73 3.83 -1.61
N SER A 75 -22.01 2.80 -2.07
CA SER A 75 -22.23 1.40 -1.71
C SER A 75 -20.93 0.58 -1.92
N PRO A 76 -20.78 -0.60 -1.30
CA PRO A 76 -19.64 -1.49 -1.56
C PRO A 76 -19.47 -1.90 -3.01
N SER A 77 -20.58 -2.00 -3.74
CA SER A 77 -20.57 -2.39 -5.15
C SER A 77 -19.86 -1.36 -6.03
N GLU A 78 -19.92 -0.08 -5.69
CA GLU A 78 -19.24 0.96 -6.47
C GLU A 78 -17.72 0.84 -6.41
N LEU A 79 -17.16 0.57 -5.23
CA LEU A 79 -15.72 0.33 -5.11
C LEU A 79 -15.31 -0.90 -5.94
N LEU A 80 -16.06 -2.00 -5.82
CA LEU A 80 -15.74 -3.23 -6.54
C LEU A 80 -15.81 -3.02 -8.06
N GLN A 81 -16.81 -2.30 -8.55
CA GLN A 81 -16.88 -1.93 -9.97
C GLN A 81 -15.68 -1.11 -10.40
N GLY A 82 -15.27 -0.10 -9.62
CA GLY A 82 -14.10 0.72 -9.96
C GLY A 82 -12.76 -0.04 -9.94
N VAL A 83 -12.64 -1.10 -9.13
CA VAL A 83 -11.41 -1.92 -9.02
C VAL A 83 -11.35 -3.03 -10.07
N PHE A 84 -12.50 -3.58 -10.48
CA PHE A 84 -12.57 -4.74 -11.39
C PHE A 84 -13.08 -4.40 -12.80
N ALA A 85 -13.29 -3.12 -13.13
CA ALA A 85 -13.60 -2.66 -14.48
C ALA A 85 -12.38 -2.78 -15.41
#